data_AF-A0A1H8NWX0-F1
#
_entry.id   AF-A0A1H8NWX0-F1
#
_cell.length_a   1.000
_cell.length_b   1.000
_cell.length_c   1.000
_cell.angle_alpha   90.00
_cell.angle_beta   90.00
_cell.angle_gamma   90.00
#
_symmetry.space_group_name_H-M   'P 1'
#
loop_
_entity.id
_entity.type
_entity.pdbx_description
1 polymer ?
#
loop_
_entity_poly.entity_id
_entity_poly.type
_entity_poly.pdbx_seq_one_letter_code
_entity_poly.pdbx_strand_id
1 'polypeptide(L)'
;MKLTASYASKPAEELPLLFQRILQNTIRDYYRRQKIRSLWTTLFSAFTPNDQDKNQEDFDILETLQVKQESNDPHAQLERLQLINLIEEAIKILPSRQREAFILRYWEEMSLAETAAIMKCSEGSVKTHCSRAVHTLATILREKGVKL
;
A
#
# COMPACT_ATOMS: atom_id res chain seq x y z
N MET A 1 -6.82 -11.54 21.26
CA MET A 1 -7.73 -12.63 21.71
C MET A 1 -9.04 -12.66 20.89
N LYS A 2 -8.99 -12.67 19.54
CA LYS A 2 -10.21 -12.81 18.70
C LYS A 2 -10.60 -14.28 18.45
N LEU A 3 -9.59 -15.14 18.30
CA LEU A 3 -9.76 -16.56 17.99
C LEU A 3 -10.41 -17.33 19.15
N THR A 4 -10.01 -17.03 20.38
CA THR A 4 -10.60 -17.63 21.58
C THR A 4 -12.07 -17.25 21.72
N ALA A 5 -12.46 -16.01 21.41
CA ALA A 5 -13.87 -15.59 21.47
C ALA A 5 -14.75 -16.27 20.41
N SER A 6 -14.23 -16.52 19.19
CA SER A 6 -15.03 -17.09 18.09
C SER A 6 -15.04 -18.62 18.04
N TYR A 7 -14.06 -19.30 18.65
CA TYR A 7 -13.91 -20.76 18.54
C TYR A 7 -13.84 -21.49 19.89
N ALA A 8 -14.06 -20.80 21.03
CA ALA A 8 -13.98 -21.42 22.36
C ALA A 8 -14.93 -22.61 22.59
N SER A 9 -16.09 -22.64 21.93
CA SER A 9 -17.09 -23.70 22.11
C SER A 9 -16.89 -24.90 21.17
N LYS A 10 -15.82 -24.92 20.36
CA LYS A 10 -15.59 -25.97 19.38
C LYS A 10 -14.96 -27.23 20.01
N PRO A 11 -15.41 -28.44 19.63
CA PRO A 11 -14.85 -29.68 20.16
C PRO A 11 -13.37 -29.81 19.75
N ALA A 12 -12.57 -30.44 20.61
CA ALA A 12 -11.11 -30.53 20.43
C ALA A 12 -10.69 -31.18 19.09
N GLU A 13 -11.52 -32.09 18.59
CA GLU A 13 -11.33 -32.80 17.32
C GLU A 13 -11.44 -31.90 16.08
N GLU A 14 -12.19 -30.79 16.16
CA GLU A 14 -12.33 -29.81 15.07
C GLU A 14 -11.19 -28.78 15.05
N LEU A 15 -10.44 -28.64 16.14
CA LEU A 15 -9.40 -27.60 16.29
C LEU A 15 -8.29 -27.68 15.23
N PRO A 16 -7.75 -28.85 14.85
CA PRO A 16 -6.71 -28.93 13.83
C PRO A 16 -7.19 -28.41 12.47
N LEU A 17 -8.42 -28.77 12.06
CA LEU A 17 -9.00 -28.34 10.79
C LEU A 17 -9.32 -26.84 10.78
N LEU A 18 -9.85 -26.33 11.90
CA LEU A 18 -10.09 -24.90 12.08
C LEU A 18 -8.78 -24.11 12.05
N PHE A 19 -7.75 -24.59 12.76
CA PHE A 19 -6.42 -23.98 12.74
C PHE A 19 -5.88 -23.93 11.32
N GLN A 20 -5.91 -25.05 10.59
CA GLN A 20 -5.41 -25.10 9.22
C GLN A 20 -6.18 -24.15 8.30
N ARG A 21 -7.52 -24.07 8.42
CA ARG A 21 -8.34 -23.14 7.64
C ARG A 21 -8.05 -21.67 7.98
N ILE A 22 -7.89 -21.34 9.26
CA ILE A 22 -7.56 -19.99 9.72
C ILE A 22 -6.17 -19.62 9.23
N LEU A 23 -5.18 -20.50 9.40
CA LEU A 23 -3.82 -20.31 8.90
C LEU A 23 -3.82 -20.06 7.39
N GLN A 24 -4.45 -20.94 6.61
CA GLN A 24 -4.57 -20.77 5.16
C GLN A 24 -5.26 -19.47 4.77
N ASN A 25 -6.33 -19.07 5.46
CA ASN A 25 -7.02 -17.82 5.20
C ASN A 25 -6.15 -16.61 5.54
N THR A 26 -5.42 -16.64 6.66
CA THR A 26 -4.50 -15.56 7.05
C THR A 26 -3.33 -15.46 6.09
N ILE A 27 -2.77 -16.58 5.63
CA ILE A 27 -1.71 -16.63 4.62
C ILE A 27 -2.23 -16.08 3.30
N ARG A 28 -3.40 -16.54 2.82
CA ARG A 28 -3.99 -16.01 1.59
C ARG A 28 -4.33 -14.54 1.70
N ASP A 29 -4.85 -14.08 2.84
CA ASP A 29 -5.15 -12.66 3.04
C ASP A 29 -3.87 -11.82 3.08
N TYR A 30 -2.81 -12.33 3.73
CA TYR A 30 -1.49 -11.72 3.72
C TYR A 30 -0.92 -11.61 2.29
N TYR A 31 -0.89 -12.71 1.53
CA TYR A 31 -0.40 -12.69 0.14
C TYR A 31 -1.31 -11.88 -0.79
N ARG A 32 -2.62 -11.86 -0.55
CA ARG A 32 -3.56 -10.99 -1.28
C ARG A 32 -3.22 -9.53 -1.03
N ARG A 33 -2.96 -9.13 0.22
CA ARG A 33 -2.52 -7.76 0.58
C ARG A 33 -1.16 -7.42 -0.03
N GLN A 34 -0.22 -8.36 0.00
CA GLN A 34 1.12 -8.18 -0.57
C GLN A 34 1.11 -8.06 -2.10
N LYS A 35 0.37 -8.92 -2.80
CA LYS A 35 0.20 -8.86 -4.27
C LYS A 35 -0.63 -7.65 -4.72
N ILE A 36 -1.54 -7.18 -3.86
CA ILE A 36 -2.20 -5.90 -4.05
C ILE A 36 -1.13 -4.81 -4.13
N ARG A 37 -0.12 -4.73 -3.24
CA ARG A 37 0.97 -3.73 -3.34
C ARG A 37 1.65 -3.74 -4.73
N SER A 38 1.94 -4.91 -5.31
CA SER A 38 2.55 -5.00 -6.65
C SER A 38 1.60 -4.66 -7.80
N LEU A 39 0.29 -4.88 -7.65
CA LEU A 39 -0.70 -4.41 -8.64
C LEU A 39 -0.90 -2.88 -8.59
N TRP A 40 -0.69 -2.23 -7.43
CA TRP A 40 -0.71 -0.76 -7.34
C TRP A 40 0.58 -0.13 -7.83
N THR A 41 1.74 -0.78 -7.73
CA THR A 41 2.94 -0.31 -8.44
C THR A 41 2.74 -0.35 -9.95
N THR A 42 1.94 -1.28 -10.49
CA THR A 42 1.51 -1.26 -11.92
C THR A 42 0.56 -0.11 -12.26
N LEU A 43 -0.28 0.34 -11.32
CA LEU A 43 -1.09 1.56 -11.53
C LEU A 43 -0.26 2.84 -11.42
N PHE A 44 0.80 2.81 -10.59
CA PHE A 44 1.85 3.83 -10.56
C PHE A 44 2.78 3.75 -11.78
N SER A 45 2.95 2.59 -12.44
CA SER A 45 3.78 2.47 -13.65
C SER A 45 3.13 3.08 -14.89
N ALA A 46 1.81 3.35 -14.83
CA ALA A 46 1.16 4.27 -15.77
C ALA A 46 1.51 5.75 -15.52
N PHE A 47 2.14 6.06 -14.37
CA PHE A 47 2.59 7.39 -13.96
C PHE A 47 4.08 7.64 -14.26
N THR A 48 4.88 6.57 -14.42
CA THR A 48 6.26 6.64 -14.91
C THR A 48 6.26 6.83 -16.43
N PRO A 49 6.90 7.89 -16.96
CA PRO A 49 7.05 8.05 -18.40
C PRO A 49 7.95 6.95 -18.95
N ASN A 50 7.33 6.01 -19.66
CA ASN A 50 7.88 5.14 -20.70
C ASN A 50 9.42 5.10 -20.80
N ASP A 51 10.08 4.28 -19.98
CA ASP A 51 11.36 3.70 -20.37
C ASP A 51 11.03 2.37 -21.05
N GLN A 52 11.21 2.36 -22.37
CA GLN A 52 10.99 1.20 -23.19
C GLN A 52 12.11 0.20 -22.92
N ASP A 53 11.91 -0.70 -21.96
CA ASP A 53 12.43 -2.04 -22.17
C ASP A 53 11.47 -3.09 -21.61
N LYS A 54 11.12 -4.01 -22.49
CA LYS A 54 10.24 -5.13 -22.18
C LYS A 54 11.01 -6.07 -21.27
N ASN A 55 10.53 -6.28 -20.06
CA ASN A 55 10.38 -7.61 -19.51
C ASN A 55 9.19 -7.60 -18.56
N GLN A 56 8.11 -8.20 -19.04
CA GLN A 56 7.01 -8.66 -18.20
C GLN A 56 7.48 -9.93 -17.49
N GLU A 57 8.42 -9.76 -16.58
CA GLU A 57 8.84 -10.79 -15.64
C GLU A 57 8.45 -10.31 -14.25
N ASP A 58 7.97 -11.25 -13.45
CA ASP A 58 7.44 -11.04 -12.11
C ASP A 58 8.24 -9.98 -11.34
N PHE A 59 7.59 -8.86 -10.98
CA PHE A 59 8.14 -7.85 -10.08
C PHE A 59 8.56 -8.57 -8.79
N ASP A 60 9.85 -8.89 -8.70
CA ASP A 60 10.38 -9.72 -7.64
C ASP A 60 10.30 -8.92 -6.33
N ILE A 61 9.43 -9.36 -5.44
CA ILE A 61 9.25 -8.81 -4.09
C ILE A 61 10.60 -8.75 -3.36
N LEU A 62 11.53 -9.66 -3.70
CA LEU A 62 12.88 -9.70 -3.14
C LEU A 62 13.77 -8.58 -3.67
N GLU A 63 13.55 -8.11 -4.90
CA GLU A 63 14.27 -6.98 -5.49
C GLU A 63 13.83 -5.64 -4.86
N THR A 64 12.55 -5.54 -4.47
CA THR A 64 12.04 -4.38 -3.72
C THR A 64 12.54 -4.37 -2.26
N LEU A 65 12.87 -5.55 -1.72
CA LEU A 65 13.47 -5.75 -0.40
C LEU A 65 14.99 -5.66 -0.40
N GLN A 66 15.63 -5.30 -1.53
CA GLN A 66 17.02 -4.88 -1.47
C GLN A 66 17.10 -3.73 -0.46
N VAL A 67 17.58 -4.06 0.73
CA VAL A 67 17.98 -3.13 1.77
C VAL A 67 19.04 -2.29 1.10
N LYS A 68 18.61 -1.20 0.45
CA LYS A 68 19.48 -0.22 -0.17
C LYS A 68 20.38 0.20 0.96
N GLN A 69 21.62 -0.29 0.96
CA GLN A 69 22.62 0.05 1.96
C GLN A 69 22.52 1.56 2.12
N GLU A 70 22.15 2.00 3.32
CA GLU A 70 22.11 3.42 3.60
C GLU A 70 23.52 3.92 3.35
N SER A 71 23.71 4.59 2.22
CA SER A 71 24.93 5.33 1.97
C SER A 71 25.09 6.27 3.16
N ASN A 72 26.13 6.10 3.96
CA ASN A 72 26.49 6.99 5.07
C ASN A 72 26.93 8.38 4.57
N ASP A 73 26.57 8.75 3.34
CA ASP A 73 26.79 10.06 2.78
C ASP A 73 25.80 11.06 3.40
N PRO A 74 26.29 12.06 4.14
CA PRO A 74 25.44 13.09 4.76
C PRO A 74 24.60 13.86 3.73
N HIS A 75 25.09 14.02 2.49
CA HIS A 75 24.35 14.73 1.44
C HIS A 75 23.11 13.94 1.01
N ALA A 76 23.28 12.64 0.73
CA ALA A 76 22.17 11.76 0.38
C ALA A 76 21.12 11.63 1.51
N GLN A 77 21.55 11.69 2.78
CA GLN A 77 20.63 11.70 3.93
C GLN A 77 19.81 12.99 3.97
N LEU A 78 20.42 14.15 3.73
CA LEU A 78 19.74 15.44 3.71
C LEU A 78 18.69 15.51 2.59
N GLU A 79 19.04 15.07 1.38
CA GLU A 79 18.11 15.01 0.24
C GLU A 79 16.90 14.12 0.55
N ARG A 80 17.13 12.98 1.22
CA ARG A 80 16.05 12.08 1.64
C ARG A 80 15.11 12.75 2.63
N LEU A 81 15.64 13.44 3.65
CA LEU A 81 14.82 14.16 4.63
C LEU A 81 14.00 15.28 3.97
N GLN A 82 14.61 16.01 3.02
CA GLN A 82 13.90 17.03 2.24
C GLN A 82 12.76 16.43 1.41
N LEU A 83 13.00 15.28 0.76
CA LEU A 83 11.96 14.58 0.00
C LEU A 83 10.82 14.09 0.90
N ILE A 84 11.12 13.52 2.06
CA ILE A 84 10.10 13.08 3.04
C ILE A 84 9.24 14.26 3.47
N ASN A 85 9.87 15.37 3.88
CA ASN A 85 9.14 16.59 4.27
C ASN A 85 8.24 17.09 3.13
N LEU A 86 8.71 17.02 1.89
CA LEU A 86 7.94 17.43 0.72
C LEU A 86 6.68 16.59 0.52
N ILE A 87 6.81 15.27 0.67
CA ILE A 87 5.72 14.32 0.55
C ILE A 87 4.71 14.55 1.68
N GLU A 88 5.17 14.74 2.92
CA GLU A 88 4.30 15.04 4.05
C GLU A 88 3.47 16.30 3.82
N GLU A 89 4.10 17.39 3.35
CA GLU A 89 3.41 18.62 3.01
C GLU A 89 2.41 18.43 1.85
N ALA A 90 2.78 17.67 0.82
CA ALA A 90 1.87 17.35 -0.28
C ALA A 90 0.63 16.57 0.19
N ILE A 91 0.80 15.59 1.09
CA ILE A 91 -0.30 14.83 1.70
C ILE A 91 -1.21 15.75 2.52
N LYS A 92 -0.66 16.74 3.23
CA LYS A 92 -1.43 17.73 4.00
C LYS A 92 -2.29 18.65 3.11
N ILE A 93 -1.95 18.83 1.84
CA ILE A 93 -2.72 19.64 0.89
C ILE A 93 -3.93 18.86 0.33
N LEU A 94 -3.87 17.52 0.28
CA LEU A 94 -4.93 16.70 -0.29
C LEU A 94 -6.29 16.95 0.38
N PRO A 95 -7.41 16.96 -0.39
CA PRO A 95 -8.75 16.95 0.18
C PRO A 95 -8.95 15.80 1.17
N SER A 96 -9.67 16.05 2.27
CA SER A 96 -9.77 15.13 3.41
C SER A 96 -10.11 13.69 3.02
N ARG A 97 -11.12 13.48 2.16
CA ARG A 97 -11.53 12.15 1.69
C ARG A 97 -10.50 11.45 0.81
N GLN A 98 -9.74 12.21 0.02
CA GLN A 98 -8.67 11.67 -0.82
C GLN A 98 -7.48 11.25 0.06
N ARG A 99 -7.12 12.09 1.04
CA ARG A 99 -6.09 11.81 2.03
C ARG A 99 -6.42 10.59 2.89
N GLU A 100 -7.65 10.51 3.39
CA GLU A 100 -8.16 9.37 4.16
C GLU A 100 -8.02 8.07 3.35
N ALA A 101 -8.53 8.05 2.12
CA ALA A 101 -8.41 6.90 1.23
C ALA A 101 -6.93 6.53 0.98
N PHE A 102 -6.08 7.53 0.73
CA PHE A 102 -4.66 7.32 0.47
C PHE A 102 -3.95 6.72 1.69
N ILE A 103 -4.12 7.28 2.89
CA ILE A 103 -3.48 6.79 4.11
C ILE A 103 -3.92 5.36 4.40
N LEU A 104 -5.22 5.08 4.40
CA LEU A 104 -5.74 3.74 4.69
C LEU A 104 -5.22 2.69 3.70
N ARG A 105 -5.06 3.08 2.43
CA ARG A 105 -4.66 2.15 1.36
C ARG A 105 -3.16 1.96 1.24
N TYR A 106 -2.37 3.01 1.38
CA TYR A 106 -0.95 3.00 1.10
C TYR A 106 -0.07 2.99 2.36
N TRP A 107 -0.54 3.60 3.45
CA TRP A 107 0.19 3.62 4.72
C TRP A 107 -0.23 2.46 5.63
N GLU A 108 -1.54 2.25 5.78
CA GLU A 108 -2.11 1.21 6.66
C GLU A 108 -2.36 -0.13 5.92
N GLU A 109 -2.08 -0.19 4.61
CA GLU A 109 -2.18 -1.40 3.78
C GLU A 109 -3.55 -2.11 3.82
N MET A 110 -4.61 -1.36 4.08
CA MET A 110 -5.96 -1.91 4.19
C MET A 110 -6.49 -2.32 2.83
N SER A 111 -7.31 -3.36 2.75
CA SER A 111 -7.99 -3.76 1.51
C SER A 111 -9.10 -2.77 1.09
N LEU A 112 -9.58 -2.85 -0.16
CA LEU A 112 -10.63 -1.95 -0.66
C LEU A 112 -11.92 -2.07 0.16
N ALA A 113 -12.31 -3.30 0.49
CA ALA A 113 -13.47 -3.59 1.31
C ALA A 113 -13.34 -2.99 2.72
N GLU A 114 -12.19 -3.17 3.37
CA GLU A 114 -11.94 -2.62 4.71
C GLU A 114 -11.92 -1.08 4.69
N THR A 115 -11.25 -0.50 3.69
CA THR A 115 -11.21 0.96 3.51
C THR A 115 -12.60 1.52 3.25
N ALA A 116 -13.39 0.87 2.40
CA ALA A 116 -14.77 1.23 2.09
C ALA A 116 -15.66 1.18 3.34
N ALA A 117 -15.48 0.16 4.18
CA ALA A 117 -16.18 0.03 5.45
C ALA A 117 -15.82 1.17 6.43
N ILE A 118 -14.55 1.53 6.56
CA ILE A 118 -14.11 2.65 7.41
C ILE A 118 -14.62 3.99 6.89
N MET A 119 -14.43 4.25 5.60
CA MET A 119 -14.84 5.50 4.94
C MET A 119 -16.36 5.64 4.80
N LYS A 120 -17.11 4.55 5.04
CA LYS A 120 -18.55 4.42 4.84
C LYS A 120 -18.98 4.76 3.42
N CYS A 121 -18.29 4.19 2.44
CA CYS A 121 -18.55 4.39 1.01
C CYS A 121 -18.40 3.09 0.21
N SER A 122 -18.59 3.13 -1.11
CA SER A 122 -18.40 1.95 -1.97
C SER A 122 -16.91 1.72 -2.29
N GLU A 123 -16.52 0.48 -2.61
CA GLU A 123 -15.16 0.20 -3.09
C GLU A 123 -14.80 1.01 -4.35
N GLY A 124 -15.78 1.28 -5.23
CA GLY A 124 -15.58 2.14 -6.40
C GLY A 124 -15.29 3.61 -6.03
N SER A 125 -15.91 4.10 -4.96
CA SER A 125 -15.62 5.43 -4.40
C SER A 125 -14.20 5.49 -3.82
N VAL A 126 -13.77 4.44 -3.11
CA VAL A 126 -12.38 4.33 -2.59
C VAL A 126 -11.38 4.39 -3.75
N LYS A 127 -11.59 3.61 -4.82
CA LYS A 127 -10.72 3.64 -6.01
C LYS A 127 -10.63 5.03 -6.62
N THR A 128 -11.77 5.71 -6.77
CA THR A 128 -11.82 7.09 -7.28
C THR A 128 -11.03 8.06 -6.41
N HIS A 129 -11.23 8.00 -5.09
CA HIS A 129 -10.49 8.86 -4.15
C HIS A 129 -8.99 8.58 -4.18
N CYS A 130 -8.56 7.32 -4.23
CA CYS A 130 -7.16 6.94 -4.32
C CYS A 130 -6.51 7.42 -5.62
N SER A 131 -7.17 7.21 -6.76
CA SER A 131 -6.66 7.64 -8.06
C SER A 131 -6.48 9.16 -8.11
N ARG A 132 -7.47 9.92 -7.62
CA ARG A 132 -7.37 11.39 -7.53
C ARG A 132 -6.27 11.83 -6.57
N ALA A 133 -6.16 11.20 -5.39
CA ALA A 133 -5.11 11.50 -4.43
C ALA A 133 -3.71 11.36 -5.04
N VAL A 134 -3.45 10.22 -5.70
CA VAL A 134 -2.17 9.94 -6.36
C VAL A 134 -1.88 10.96 -7.44
N HIS A 135 -2.86 11.27 -8.30
CA HIS A 135 -2.68 12.25 -9.35
C HIS A 135 -2.35 13.64 -8.79
N THR A 136 -3.08 14.09 -7.77
CA THR A 136 -2.81 15.38 -7.12
C THR A 136 -1.44 15.42 -6.45
N LEU A 137 -1.04 14.35 -5.73
CA LEU A 137 0.30 14.28 -5.12
C LEU A 137 1.39 14.37 -6.19
N ALA A 138 1.24 13.66 -7.30
CA ALA A 138 2.24 13.66 -8.35
C ALA A 138 2.38 15.03 -9.01
N THR A 139 1.27 15.75 -9.23
CA THR A 139 1.31 17.14 -9.72
C THR A 139 2.05 18.05 -8.74
N ILE A 140 1.69 18.01 -7.45
CA ILE A 140 2.34 18.83 -6.41
C ILE A 140 3.84 18.54 -6.32
N LEU A 141 4.24 17.27 -6.36
CA LEU A 141 5.65 16.89 -6.25
C LEU A 141 6.45 17.28 -7.51
N ARG A 142 5.88 17.15 -8.71
CA ARG A 142 6.50 17.63 -9.95
C ARG A 142 6.71 19.14 -9.94
N GLU A 143 5.72 19.91 -9.48
CA GLU A 143 5.83 21.36 -9.33
C GLU A 143 6.96 21.76 -8.37
N LYS A 144 7.20 20.94 -7.34
CA LYS A 144 8.29 21.14 -6.38
C LYS A 144 9.64 20.57 -6.84
N GLY A 145 9.76 20.17 -8.10
CA GLY A 145 11.01 19.74 -8.71
C GLY A 145 11.39 18.28 -8.46
N VAL A 146 10.49 17.46 -7.90
CA VAL A 146 10.72 16.02 -7.78
C VAL A 146 10.53 15.37 -9.15
N LYS A 147 11.57 14.69 -9.63
CA LYS A 147 11.47 13.80 -10.79
C LYS A 147 10.78 12.51 -10.34
N LEU A 148 9.58 12.29 -10.85
CA LEU A 148 8.75 11.09 -10.63
C LEU A 148 8.77 10.19 -11.85
#